data_AF-A0A2Z5QWS1-F1
#
_entry.id   AF-A0A2Z5QWS1-F1
#
_cell.length_a   1.000
_cell.length_b   1.000
_cell.length_c   1.000
_cell.angle_alpha   90.00
_cell.angle_beta   90.00
_cell.angle_gamma   90.00
#
_symmetry.space_group_name_H-M   'P 1'
#
loop_
_entity.id
_entity.type
_entity.pdbx_description
1 polymer ?
#
loop_
_entity_poly.entity_id
_entity_poly.type
_entity_poly.pdbx_seq_one_letter_code
_entity_poly.pdbx_strand_id
1 'polypeptide(L)' 'MEVRCDSTAWATQLRLMQRQIVQMFDRELGAGVVSSVRIFGPNNGRWSSRGPKRAPGGRGVRDTYG' A
#
# COMPACT_ATOMS: atom_id res chain seq x y z
N MET A 1 2.93 4.69 13.08
CA MET A 1 3.81 3.66 12.47
C MET A 1 3.67 3.69 10.95
N GLU A 2 4.70 3.29 10.20
CA GLU A 2 4.71 3.29 8.74
C GLU A 2 4.88 1.86 8.20
N VAL A 3 4.02 1.45 7.26
CA VAL A 3 4.05 0.13 6.61
C VAL A 3 4.22 0.33 5.11
N ARG A 4 5.30 -0.22 4.55
CA ARG A 4 5.55 -0.22 3.11
C ARG A 4 5.16 -1.58 2.52
N CYS A 5 4.27 -1.53 1.54
CA CYS A 5 3.82 -2.69 0.78
C CYS A 5 4.64 -2.81 -0.51
N ASP A 6 4.93 -4.02 -0.96
CA ASP A 6 5.56 -4.27 -2.25
C ASP A 6 4.52 -4.32 -3.40
N SER A 7 3.24 -4.52 -3.06
CA SER A 7 2.15 -4.63 -4.03
C SER A 7 1.10 -3.53 -3.88
N THR A 8 0.58 -3.03 -5.01
CA THR A 8 -0.50 -2.03 -5.02
C THR A 8 -1.83 -2.63 -4.61
N ALA A 9 -2.08 -3.90 -4.97
CA ALA A 9 -3.23 -4.66 -4.50
C ALA A 9 -3.16 -4.86 -2.98
N TRP A 10 -2.00 -5.28 -2.46
CA TRP A 10 -1.83 -5.52 -1.02
C TRP A 10 -1.93 -4.24 -0.19
N ALA A 11 -1.36 -3.13 -0.67
CA ALA A 11 -1.52 -1.81 -0.04
C ALA A 11 -2.99 -1.38 0.04
N THR A 12 -3.79 -1.73 -0.97
CA THR A 12 -5.23 -1.40 -0.99
C THR A 12 -6.00 -2.26 0.00
N GLN A 13 -5.74 -3.57 0.04
CA GLN A 13 -6.35 -4.48 1.02
C GLN A 13 -6.05 -4.04 2.47
N LEU A 14 -4.79 -3.72 2.77
CA LEU A 14 -4.41 -3.22 4.09
C LEU A 14 -5.09 -1.91 4.47
N ARG A 15 -5.33 -1.01 3.50
CA ARG A 15 -6.06 0.24 3.75
C ARG A 15 -7.52 -0.02 4.10
N LEU A 16 -8.15 -1.00 3.45
CA LEU A 16 -9.52 -1.42 3.79
C LEU A 16 -9.58 -2.04 5.19
N MET A 17 -8.55 -2.82 5.55
CA MET A 17 -8.44 -3.49 6.85
C MET A 17 -7.83 -2.62 7.96
N GLN A 18 -7.48 -1.36 7.67
CA GLN A 18 -6.73 -0.50 8.59
C GLN A 18 -7.39 -0.38 9.98
N ARG A 19 -8.72 -0.26 10.02
CA ARG A 19 -9.48 -0.16 11.28
C ARG A 19 -9.36 -1.45 12.11
N GLN A 20 -9.45 -2.61 11.46
CA GLN A 20 -9.37 -3.91 12.13
C GLN A 20 -7.97 -4.14 12.71
N ILE A 21 -6.93 -3.72 11.97
CA ILE A 21 -5.54 -3.81 12.42
C ILE A 21 -5.29 -2.93 13.66
N VAL A 22 -5.78 -1.70 13.66
CA VAL A 22 -5.66 -0.80 14.83
C VAL A 22 -6.39 -1.39 16.04
N GLN A 23 -7.60 -1.94 15.85
CA GLN A 23 -8.34 -2.59 16.94
C GLN A 23 -7.62 -3.83 17.50
N MET A 24 -6.96 -4.62 16.65
CA MET A 24 -6.11 -5.73 17.12
C MET A 24 -4.95 -5.22 17.97
N PHE A 25 -4.27 -4.15 17.53
CA PHE A 25 -3.18 -3.56 18.29
C PHE A 25 -3.65 -2.97 19.63
N ASP A 26 -4.80 -2.29 19.66
CA ASP A 26 -5.37 -1.79 20.92
C ASP A 26 -5.69 -2.93 21.90
N ARG A 27 -6.11 -4.10 21.39
CA ARG A 27 -6.41 -5.28 22.21
C ARG A 27 -5.15 -5.97 22.74
N GLU A 28 -4.10 -6.08 21.93
CA GLU A 28 -2.90 -6.84 22.30
C GLU A 28 -1.81 -6.00 22.98
N LEU A 29 -1.59 -4.76 22.56
CA LEU A 29 -0.57 -3.87 23.14
C LEU A 29 -1.14 -2.88 24.17
N GLY A 30 -2.46 -2.75 24.24
CA GLY A 30 -3.15 -1.77 25.08
C GLY A 30 -3.52 -0.50 24.34
N ALA A 31 -4.61 0.13 24.79
CA ALA A 31 -5.22 1.27 24.13
C ALA A 31 -4.24 2.46 24.01
N GLY A 32 -4.07 2.97 22.78
CA GLY A 32 -3.34 4.21 22.52
C GLY A 32 -1.85 4.04 22.17
N VAL A 33 -1.34 2.80 22.12
CA VAL A 33 0.03 2.53 21.63
C VAL A 33 0.15 2.79 20.13
N VAL A 34 -0.90 2.51 19.35
CA VAL A 34 -0.93 2.74 17.90
C VAL A 34 -2.10 3.64 17.53
N SER A 35 -1.86 4.94 17.40
CA SER A 35 -2.88 5.91 17.01
C SER A 35 -3.14 5.96 15.50
N SER A 36 -2.16 5.58 14.67
CA SER A 36 -2.30 5.59 13.21
C SER A 36 -1.25 4.73 12.50
N VAL A 37 -1.71 4.01 11.47
CA VAL A 37 -0.88 3.20 10.57
C VAL A 37 -0.92 3.83 9.18
N ARG A 38 0.20 4.38 8.72
CA ARG A 38 0.30 4.90 7.35
C ARG A 38 0.78 3.79 6.41
N ILE A 39 -0.04 3.47 5.42
CA ILE A 39 0.23 2.42 4.44
C ILE A 39 0.69 3.07 3.14
N PHE A 40 1.93 2.78 2.76
CA PHE A 40 2.51 3.20 1.49
C PHE A 40 2.48 2.03 0.51
N GLY A 41 2.07 2.33 -0.71
CA GLY A 41 2.24 1.39 -1.82
C GLY A 41 3.73 1.24 -2.19
N PRO A 42 4.03 0.34 -3.14
CA PRO A 42 5.40 0.15 -3.61
C PRO A 42 6.00 1.46 -4.11
N ASN A 43 7.27 1.66 -3.79
CA ASN A 43 8.05 2.75 -4.36
C ASN A 43 8.34 2.38 -5.81
N ASN A 44 7.43 2.72 -6.73
CA ASN A 44 7.51 2.35 -8.15
C ASN A 44 8.67 3.05 -8.92
N GLY A 45 9.58 3.73 -8.21
CA GLY A 45 10.79 4.31 -8.77
C GLY A 45 10.52 5.23 -9.97
N ARG A 46 11.57 5.49 -10.75
CA ARG A 46 11.51 6.32 -11.96
C ARG A 46 11.25 5.44 -13.18
N TRP A 47 10.20 4.61 -13.21
CA TRP A 47 9.97 3.69 -14.33
C TRP A 47 8.71 4.02 -15.15
N SER A 48 8.98 4.44 -16.40
CA SER A 48 8.20 4.24 -17.62
C SER A 48 6.91 5.03 -17.87
N SER A 49 6.73 6.22 -17.32
CA SER A 49 5.83 7.22 -17.93
C SER A 49 6.40 7.84 -19.22
N ARG A 50 7.61 7.46 -19.67
CA ARG A 50 8.26 8.00 -20.87
C ARG A 50 8.81 6.88 -21.74
N GLY A 51 8.00 6.44 -22.71
CA GLY A 51 8.44 5.52 -23.75
C GLY A 51 7.49 5.62 -24.95
N PRO A 52 7.99 5.85 -26.18
CA PRO A 52 7.18 6.12 -27.37
C PRO A 52 6.30 4.95 -27.84
N LYS A 53 6.39 3.77 -27.20
CA LYS A 53 5.65 2.55 -27.55
C LYS A 53 4.57 2.18 -26.52
N ARG A 54 3.85 3.16 -25.96
CA ARG A 54 2.68 2.86 -25.09
C ARG A 54 1.38 2.98 -25.89
N ALA A 55 0.52 1.97 -25.73
CA ALA A 55 -0.86 2.05 -26.18
C ALA A 55 -1.58 3.20 -25.44
N PRO A 56 -2.38 4.04 -26.13
CA PRO A 56 -3.24 5.01 -25.48
C PRO A 56 -4.14 4.31 -24.45
N GLY A 57 -4.10 4.76 -23.19
CA GLY A 57 -4.85 4.14 -22.08
C GLY A 57 -4.16 2.99 -21.36
N GLY A 58 -2.92 2.63 -21.72
CA GLY A 58 -2.15 1.60 -21.04
C GLY A 58 -1.87 1.96 -19.58
N ARG A 59 -2.42 1.19 -18.64
CA ARG A 59 -2.17 1.39 -17.20
C ARG A 59 -0.69 1.15 -16.90
N GLY A 60 -0.12 2.00 -16.03
CA GLY A 60 1.28 1.89 -15.59
C GLY A 60 1.58 0.55 -14.91
N VAL A 61 2.83 0.38 -14.44
CA VAL A 61 3.24 -0.82 -13.71
C VAL A 61 2.24 -1.10 -12.57
N ARG A 62 1.65 -2.31 -12.61
CA ARG A 62 1.00 -2.93 -11.48
C ARG A 62 1.98 -3.92 -10.85
N ASP A 63 1.70 -4.24 -9.60
CA ASP A 63 2.55 -5.03 -8.72
C ASP A 63 3.11 -6.33 -9.33
N THR A 64 4.26 -6.74 -8.78
CA THR A 64 4.95 -8.00 -9.13
C THR A 64 4.23 -9.22 -8.55
N TYR A 65 3.28 -9.00 -7.64
CA TYR A 65 2.45 -10.00 -6.99
C TYR A 65 1.01 -9.49 -6.95
N GLY A 66 0.22 -9.91 -7.93
CA GLY A 66 -1.20 -9.61 -8.10
C GLY A 66 -1.99 -10.86 -8.39
#